data_AF-A0A9E3I0B1-F1
#
_entry.id   AF-A0A9E3I0B1-F1
#
_cell.length_a   1.000
_cell.length_b   1.000
_cell.length_c   1.000
_cell.angle_alpha   90.00
_cell.angle_beta   90.00
_cell.angle_gamma   90.00
#
_symmetry.space_group_name_H-M   'P 1'
#
loop_
_entity.id
_entity.type
_entity.pdbx_description
1 polymer ?
#
loop_
_entity_poly.entity_id
_entity_poly.type
_entity_poly.pdbx_seq_one_letter_code
_entity_poly.pdbx_strand_id
1 'polypeptide(L)'
;MTEGPNKNQKKADNIGVKPMEATEAELIRVLQETGAHNPPFQKSKDQGARTYGSSTQEYPAKATSEFEINNFLLPALDLEHYEHKIREETGIADENKGSICYAWIGTGQCGGRLVKSFYDLGYKKVLAVNTTGRDLDSLAIPQSQKLLMGMGKDSGSRDMERGAKAVGQHRQDILHLARQTFGTQVDHIMVCFGAGGGAGSGSIVELIDIAKRYARYIGKKNPSKHVGVIMTLPASGKVGSPLVPKNASKVANELSQMANAGEISPLIIVDNDKISRMYPGMTARPLWLSINKTVAGLFDFFNKVSALGSRYTCFDGMDYLRIIKSSGCLVMGRTEVDKLDEPFSISEAVKRNLEKTLFAGGLDLSSVKECGCIVVGGKELMAKVKGLQEKIDYAFYILTEIMNQATIHRGIYEDNSDSLRVFTIIGGLDSPTARLEELSTDLYFRPDVFETEGLLLREQKEDILSLAEFFLAKEANFYNREDKILNSDSKKLLLYYSWPGNIRELGKAMERAHELTIGRVIHPDALPFKIIFSDSENYPRHILPTLDKVQRRIIGKSLELFKGYRPSAARILSIELQRLNHLIEKLNIPAAEINTSS
;
A
#
# COMPACT_ATOMS: atom_id res chain seq x y z
N MET A 1 27.82 59.99 14.39
CA MET A 1 26.39 60.21 14.65
C MET A 1 25.84 58.87 15.14
N THR A 2 25.89 58.50 16.43
CA THR A 2 25.04 58.97 17.56
C THR A 2 23.56 58.95 17.12
N GLU A 3 22.69 58.04 17.56
CA GLU A 3 22.09 57.96 18.90
C GLU A 3 21.16 56.72 19.00
N GLY A 4 21.19 55.96 20.10
CA GLY A 4 19.94 55.44 20.72
C GLY A 4 19.35 56.54 21.63
N PRO A 5 18.32 56.34 22.49
CA PRO A 5 17.66 55.10 22.92
C PRO A 5 16.11 55.24 23.14
N ASN A 6 15.52 54.25 23.84
CA ASN A 6 14.51 54.45 24.91
C ASN A 6 12.99 54.34 24.61
N LYS A 7 12.30 53.45 25.34
CA LYS A 7 11.02 53.72 26.01
C LYS A 7 10.70 52.71 27.15
N ASN A 8 10.93 53.18 28.38
CA ASN A 8 10.16 52.96 29.63
C ASN A 8 8.62 53.10 29.40
N GLN A 9 7.63 52.67 30.21
CA GLN A 9 7.46 52.03 31.54
C GLN A 9 5.94 51.89 31.87
N LYS A 10 5.61 51.14 32.96
CA LYS A 10 4.39 51.09 33.85
C LYS A 10 3.31 50.03 33.53
N LYS A 11 3.03 49.03 34.39
CA LYS A 11 2.28 48.98 35.71
C LYS A 11 0.81 49.43 35.55
N ALA A 12 -0.26 48.81 36.05
CA ALA A 12 -0.61 47.70 36.97
C ALA A 12 -2.03 47.17 36.52
N ASP A 13 -2.64 46.05 36.94
CA ASP A 13 -3.19 45.75 38.26
C ASP A 13 -3.74 44.30 38.34
N ASN A 14 -3.74 43.77 39.56
CA ASN A 14 -4.33 42.52 40.03
C ASN A 14 -5.87 42.51 39.98
N ILE A 15 -6.48 41.42 39.50
CA ILE A 15 -7.67 40.82 40.12
C ILE A 15 -7.53 39.30 40.04
N GLY A 16 -7.37 38.65 41.19
CA GLY A 16 -7.40 37.20 41.31
C GLY A 16 -8.82 36.69 41.49
N VAL A 17 -9.15 35.58 40.82
CA VAL A 17 -10.22 34.65 41.23
C VAL A 17 -9.76 33.22 40.92
N LYS A 18 -9.99 32.35 41.91
CA LYS A 18 -9.56 30.95 42.08
C LYS A 18 -9.92 29.99 40.91
N PRO A 19 -9.18 28.88 40.74
CA PRO A 19 -9.63 27.74 39.95
C PRO A 19 -10.71 26.96 40.74
N MET A 20 -11.87 26.74 40.13
CA MET A 20 -12.93 25.91 40.69
C MET A 20 -12.82 24.51 40.09
N GLU A 21 -12.35 23.57 40.89
CA GLU A 21 -12.50 22.14 40.66
C GLU A 21 -13.99 21.80 40.77
N ALA A 22 -14.59 21.33 39.69
CA ALA A 22 -15.90 20.70 39.71
C ALA A 22 -15.71 19.22 39.39
N THR A 23 -15.93 18.38 40.40
CA THR A 23 -15.90 16.93 40.31
C THR A 23 -17.09 16.39 39.50
N GLU A 24 -16.84 15.33 38.75
CA GLU A 24 -17.69 14.58 37.81
C GLU A 24 -19.07 14.11 38.35
N ALA A 25 -19.39 14.38 39.63
CA ALA A 25 -20.64 14.00 40.30
C ALA A 25 -21.76 15.06 40.20
N GLU A 26 -21.49 16.30 39.80
CA GLU A 26 -22.51 17.37 39.72
C GLU A 26 -23.18 17.50 38.34
N LEU A 27 -22.60 16.94 37.28
CA LEU A 27 -23.20 16.94 35.94
C LEU A 27 -24.29 15.86 35.74
N ILE A 28 -24.40 14.88 36.64
CA ILE A 28 -25.37 13.79 36.56
C ILE A 28 -26.74 14.16 37.18
N ARG A 29 -26.82 15.26 37.93
CA ARG A 29 -28.06 15.67 38.62
C ARG A 29 -29.02 16.53 37.81
N VAL A 30 -28.61 17.06 36.64
CA VAL A 30 -29.43 17.99 35.84
C VAL A 30 -30.22 17.30 34.71
N LEU A 31 -30.05 15.99 34.51
CA LEU A 31 -30.73 15.24 33.43
C LEU A 31 -31.80 14.23 33.91
N GLN A 32 -32.22 14.27 35.18
CA GLN A 32 -33.21 13.33 35.74
C GLN A 32 -34.53 13.95 36.21
N GLU A 33 -34.78 15.23 35.96
CA GLU A 33 -36.05 15.87 36.32
C GLU A 33 -36.76 16.44 35.08
N THR A 34 -37.44 15.58 34.33
CA THR A 34 -38.79 15.81 33.77
C THR A 34 -39.24 14.56 33.00
N GLY A 35 -40.04 13.72 33.66
CA GLY A 35 -40.84 12.68 33.00
C GLY A 35 -42.33 13.04 33.04
N ALA A 36 -43.03 12.79 31.92
CA ALA A 36 -44.47 12.56 31.76
C ALA A 36 -44.76 12.49 30.24
N HIS A 37 -45.65 11.70 29.62
CA HIS A 37 -46.53 10.57 29.97
C HIS A 37 -47.17 10.07 28.63
N ASN A 38 -47.17 8.75 28.36
CA ASN A 38 -48.15 7.87 27.61
C ASN A 38 -48.76 8.26 26.22
N PRO A 39 -49.40 7.34 25.43
CA PRO A 39 -49.82 5.93 25.66
C PRO A 39 -49.47 4.92 24.52
N PRO A 40 -49.86 3.61 24.61
CA PRO A 40 -49.47 2.57 23.65
C PRO A 40 -50.50 2.34 22.53
N PHE A 41 -50.03 1.99 21.33
CA PHE A 41 -50.87 1.56 20.20
C PHE A 41 -50.67 0.06 19.91
N GLN A 42 -51.77 -0.70 20.01
CA GLN A 42 -51.94 -2.04 19.45
C GLN A 42 -51.95 -2.00 17.92
N LYS A 43 -51.39 -3.01 17.26
CA LYS A 43 -51.77 -3.36 15.89
C LYS A 43 -52.02 -4.86 15.71
N SER A 44 -53.10 -5.07 14.99
CA SER A 44 -53.82 -6.29 14.64
C SER A 44 -53.06 -7.21 13.68
N LYS A 45 -53.37 -8.51 13.80
CA LYS A 45 -53.24 -9.51 12.74
C LYS A 45 -54.14 -9.13 11.57
N ASP A 46 -53.62 -9.17 10.35
CA ASP A 46 -54.40 -9.66 9.21
C ASP A 46 -53.53 -10.11 8.03
N GLN A 47 -54.13 -11.01 7.27
CA GLN A 47 -53.57 -12.01 6.36
C GLN A 47 -53.08 -11.45 5.00
N GLY A 48 -52.27 -12.25 4.28
CA GLY A 48 -52.22 -12.17 2.82
C GLY A 48 -50.87 -12.45 2.17
N ALA A 49 -50.30 -13.66 2.31
CA ALA A 49 -49.19 -14.08 1.46
C ALA A 49 -49.71 -14.94 0.30
N ARG A 50 -49.66 -14.35 -0.90
CA ARG A 50 -49.94 -14.95 -2.20
C ARG A 50 -48.94 -16.09 -2.49
N THR A 51 -49.49 -17.19 -2.99
CA THR A 51 -48.79 -18.32 -3.58
C THR A 51 -48.08 -17.91 -4.87
N TYR A 52 -46.78 -18.22 -4.98
CA TYR A 52 -46.08 -18.39 -6.25
C TYR A 52 -45.54 -19.81 -6.29
N GLY A 53 -46.06 -20.60 -7.23
CA GLY A 53 -45.56 -21.94 -7.52
C GLY A 53 -44.25 -21.86 -8.29
N SER A 54 -43.31 -22.73 -7.91
CA SER A 54 -42.24 -23.17 -8.81
C SER A 54 -41.96 -24.64 -8.51
N SER A 55 -42.15 -25.45 -9.54
CA SER A 55 -41.93 -26.89 -9.63
C SER A 55 -40.58 -27.35 -9.09
N THR A 56 -40.61 -28.25 -8.11
CA THR A 56 -39.47 -29.10 -7.74
C THR A 56 -39.77 -30.54 -8.13
N GLN A 57 -38.89 -31.12 -8.94
CA GLN A 57 -38.85 -32.53 -9.32
C GLN A 57 -38.99 -33.44 -8.09
N GLU A 58 -39.96 -34.36 -8.12
CA GLU A 58 -40.09 -35.45 -7.16
C GLU A 58 -38.96 -36.47 -7.38
N TYR A 59 -38.16 -36.71 -6.34
CA TYR A 59 -37.31 -37.89 -6.26
C TYR A 59 -38.08 -39.02 -5.57
N PRO A 60 -37.95 -40.28 -6.02
CA PRO A 60 -38.72 -41.39 -5.49
C PRO A 60 -38.33 -41.68 -4.02
N ALA A 61 -39.35 -41.77 -3.17
CA ALA A 61 -39.21 -42.14 -1.76
C ALA A 61 -38.59 -43.54 -1.62
N LYS A 62 -37.45 -43.64 -0.94
CA LYS A 62 -36.91 -44.92 -0.48
C LYS A 62 -37.72 -45.40 0.73
N ALA A 63 -38.07 -46.68 0.69
CA ALA A 63 -38.86 -47.39 1.68
C ALA A 63 -38.42 -47.15 3.13
N THR A 64 -39.41 -46.87 3.95
CA THR A 64 -39.38 -46.76 5.41
C THR A 64 -39.01 -48.09 6.05
N SER A 65 -37.81 -48.20 6.61
CA SER A 65 -37.60 -49.00 7.81
C SER A 65 -37.94 -48.11 9.00
N GLU A 66 -39.00 -48.44 9.74
CA GLU A 66 -39.40 -47.73 10.96
C GLU A 66 -38.25 -47.77 11.98
N PHE A 67 -37.58 -46.63 12.15
CA PHE A 67 -36.73 -46.38 13.31
C PHE A 67 -37.62 -45.72 14.37
N GLU A 68 -38.05 -46.49 15.36
CA GLU A 68 -38.72 -45.93 16.55
C GLU A 68 -37.71 -45.10 17.36
N ILE A 69 -37.79 -43.78 17.21
CA ILE A 69 -37.09 -42.84 18.08
C ILE A 69 -37.84 -42.84 19.43
N ASN A 70 -37.53 -43.81 20.28
CA ASN A 70 -37.95 -43.76 21.67
C ASN A 70 -37.31 -42.56 22.36
N ASN A 71 -38.13 -41.54 22.67
CA ASN A 71 -37.97 -40.50 23.68
C ASN A 71 -36.54 -40.28 24.24
N PHE A 72 -35.63 -39.81 23.39
CA PHE A 72 -34.58 -38.94 23.90
C PHE A 72 -35.23 -37.59 24.20
N LEU A 73 -35.58 -37.38 25.47
CA LEU A 73 -35.83 -36.05 26.03
C LEU A 73 -34.50 -35.28 25.95
N LEU A 74 -34.15 -34.81 24.75
CA LEU A 74 -33.18 -33.75 24.59
C LEU A 74 -33.83 -32.52 25.20
N PRO A 75 -33.24 -31.90 26.25
CA PRO A 75 -33.75 -30.64 26.74
C PRO A 75 -33.73 -29.66 25.56
N ALA A 76 -34.88 -29.10 25.23
CA ALA A 76 -34.96 -28.00 24.29
C ALA A 76 -34.21 -26.82 24.93
N LEU A 77 -32.95 -26.65 24.54
CA LEU A 77 -32.25 -25.40 24.79
C LEU A 77 -32.99 -24.34 23.99
N ASP A 78 -33.66 -23.44 24.70
CA ASP A 78 -34.32 -22.27 24.13
C ASP A 78 -33.24 -21.33 23.57
N LEU A 79 -32.76 -21.66 22.38
CA LEU A 79 -31.71 -20.95 21.65
C LEU A 79 -32.29 -19.78 20.84
N GLU A 80 -33.62 -19.64 20.76
CA GLU A 80 -34.27 -18.60 19.95
C GLU A 80 -33.99 -17.19 20.49
N HIS A 81 -33.51 -17.06 21.73
CA HIS A 81 -33.15 -15.79 22.37
C HIS A 81 -31.72 -15.75 22.93
N TYR A 82 -30.86 -16.74 22.63
CA TYR A 82 -29.47 -16.71 23.07
C TYR A 82 -28.63 -15.81 22.15
N GLU A 83 -28.78 -14.49 22.31
CA GLU A 83 -27.80 -13.55 21.79
C GLU A 83 -26.50 -13.75 22.57
N HIS A 84 -25.46 -14.25 21.88
CA HIS A 84 -24.13 -14.29 22.45
C HIS A 84 -23.72 -12.86 22.80
N LYS A 85 -23.84 -12.46 24.08
CA LYS A 85 -23.38 -11.15 24.56
C LYS A 85 -21.91 -11.04 24.21
N ILE A 86 -21.61 -10.25 23.18
CA ILE A 86 -20.23 -9.92 22.81
C ILE A 86 -19.70 -9.15 24.02
N ARG A 87 -18.72 -9.71 24.73
CA ARG A 87 -18.01 -8.96 25.77
C ARG A 87 -17.39 -7.74 25.08
N GLU A 88 -17.81 -6.55 25.47
CA GLU A 88 -17.26 -5.32 24.92
C GLU A 88 -15.77 -5.24 25.28
N GLU A 89 -14.93 -5.50 24.29
CA GLU A 89 -13.48 -5.31 24.37
C GLU A 89 -13.20 -3.93 23.76
N THR A 90 -12.71 -2.98 24.55
CA THR A 90 -12.48 -1.60 24.10
C THR A 90 -11.43 -1.52 22.99
N GLY A 91 -10.48 -2.46 22.96
CA GLY A 91 -9.31 -2.42 22.08
C GLY A 91 -8.48 -1.16 22.28
N ILE A 92 -7.66 -0.82 21.30
CA ILE A 92 -6.93 0.45 21.24
C ILE A 92 -7.87 1.53 20.68
N ALA A 93 -7.95 2.68 21.34
CA ALA A 93 -8.71 3.83 20.85
C ALA A 93 -7.96 4.55 19.73
N ASP A 94 -8.67 4.89 18.66
CA ASP A 94 -8.12 5.75 17.61
C ASP A 94 -8.04 7.20 18.13
N GLU A 95 -6.99 7.91 17.72
CA GLU A 95 -6.87 9.36 17.94
C GLU A 95 -7.74 10.13 16.95
N ASN A 96 -8.08 9.50 15.82
CA ASN A 96 -8.91 10.08 14.78
C ASN A 96 -10.40 9.97 15.11
N LYS A 97 -11.16 11.06 14.87
CA LYS A 97 -12.60 11.15 15.10
C LYS A 97 -13.33 11.30 13.76
N GLY A 98 -13.35 10.24 12.97
CA GLY A 98 -14.11 10.16 11.73
C GLY A 98 -15.48 9.49 11.91
N SER A 99 -16.25 9.37 10.82
CA SER A 99 -17.56 8.73 10.82
C SER A 99 -17.49 7.19 10.84
N ILE A 100 -16.41 6.61 10.33
CA ILE A 100 -16.16 5.16 10.27
C ILE A 100 -14.97 4.82 11.17
N CYS A 101 -15.15 3.84 12.05
CA CYS A 101 -14.06 3.24 12.81
C CYS A 101 -13.36 2.15 11.97
N TYR A 102 -12.17 2.46 11.46
CA TYR A 102 -11.40 1.53 10.63
C TYR A 102 -10.46 0.64 11.45
N ALA A 103 -10.29 -0.60 10.99
CA ALA A 103 -9.17 -1.45 11.38
C ALA A 103 -8.32 -1.79 10.15
N TRP A 104 -6.99 -1.71 10.28
CA TRP A 104 -6.07 -1.88 9.15
C TRP A 104 -5.17 -3.09 9.35
N ILE A 105 -5.15 -4.01 8.39
CA ILE A 105 -4.27 -5.18 8.40
C ILE A 105 -3.33 -5.08 7.20
N GLY A 106 -2.03 -5.01 7.44
CA GLY A 106 -1.00 -4.90 6.40
C GLY A 106 -0.21 -6.19 6.30
N THR A 107 -0.06 -6.73 5.09
CA THR A 107 0.83 -7.87 4.83
C THR A 107 1.96 -7.54 3.85
N GLY A 108 3.12 -8.12 4.12
CA GLY A 108 4.34 -7.87 3.38
C GLY A 108 4.87 -6.43 3.54
N GLN A 109 5.97 -6.14 2.85
CA GLN A 109 6.64 -4.84 2.96
C GLN A 109 5.76 -3.67 2.51
N CYS A 110 5.03 -3.83 1.40
CA CYS A 110 4.16 -2.78 0.87
C CYS A 110 2.96 -2.52 1.81
N GLY A 111 2.24 -3.59 2.18
CA GLY A 111 1.08 -3.49 3.07
C GLY A 111 1.44 -2.89 4.43
N GLY A 112 2.55 -3.32 5.04
CA GLY A 112 3.02 -2.77 6.30
C GLY A 112 3.35 -1.27 6.24
N ARG A 113 3.95 -0.78 5.14
CA ARG A 113 4.25 0.65 4.95
C ARG A 113 2.98 1.48 4.74
N LEU A 114 1.97 0.93 4.08
CA LEU A 114 0.69 1.61 3.90
C LEU A 114 -0.04 1.73 5.24
N VAL A 115 -0.11 0.65 6.01
CA VAL A 115 -0.67 0.65 7.37
C VAL A 115 0.05 1.63 8.30
N LYS A 116 1.38 1.71 8.21
CA LYS A 116 2.16 2.71 8.95
C LYS A 116 1.73 4.15 8.61
N SER A 117 1.34 4.42 7.36
CA SER A 117 0.89 5.75 6.95
C SER A 117 -0.48 6.11 7.57
N PHE A 118 -1.36 5.12 7.76
CA PHE A 118 -2.59 5.30 8.54
C PHE A 118 -2.30 5.50 10.03
N TYR A 119 -1.34 4.74 10.59
CA TYR A 119 -0.93 4.91 11.98
C TYR A 119 -0.42 6.32 12.30
N ASP A 120 0.39 6.88 11.40
CA ASP A 120 0.90 8.26 11.51
C ASP A 120 -0.24 9.31 11.49
N LEU A 121 -1.40 9.00 10.91
CA LEU A 121 -2.58 9.89 10.85
C LEU A 121 -3.51 9.76 12.06
N GLY A 122 -3.20 8.87 13.01
CA GLY A 122 -3.98 8.68 14.23
C GLY A 122 -4.89 7.45 14.24
N TYR A 123 -4.86 6.62 13.19
CA TYR A 123 -5.52 5.30 13.19
C TYR A 123 -4.66 4.31 13.98
N LYS A 124 -5.01 4.02 15.23
CA LYS A 124 -4.27 3.13 16.11
C LYS A 124 -4.71 1.68 16.01
N LYS A 125 -5.91 1.37 15.50
CA LYS A 125 -6.35 0.00 15.22
C LYS A 125 -5.64 -0.57 13.98
N VAL A 126 -4.35 -0.87 14.10
CA VAL A 126 -3.51 -1.39 13.02
C VAL A 126 -2.85 -2.72 13.38
N LEU A 127 -2.64 -3.58 12.38
CA LEU A 127 -1.83 -4.79 12.47
C LEU A 127 -0.90 -4.91 11.27
N ALA A 128 0.36 -5.26 11.52
CA ALA A 128 1.30 -5.64 10.46
C ALA A 128 1.70 -7.10 10.62
N VAL A 129 1.42 -7.89 9.59
CA VAL A 129 1.65 -9.32 9.57
C VAL A 129 2.66 -9.63 8.47
N ASN A 130 3.75 -10.33 8.78
CA ASN A 130 4.72 -10.69 7.74
C ASN A 130 5.44 -12.00 8.05
N THR A 131 6.01 -12.60 7.02
CA THR A 131 6.85 -13.81 7.14
C THR A 131 8.32 -13.49 7.43
N THR A 132 8.78 -12.26 7.13
CA THR A 132 10.15 -11.78 7.35
C THR A 132 10.22 -10.69 8.42
N GLY A 133 11.09 -10.89 9.43
CA GLY A 133 11.28 -9.93 10.53
C GLY A 133 11.86 -8.59 10.08
N ARG A 134 12.82 -8.59 9.13
CA ARG A 134 13.50 -7.37 8.65
C ARG A 134 12.55 -6.25 8.22
N ASP A 135 11.46 -6.59 7.54
CA ASP A 135 10.48 -5.60 7.09
C ASP A 135 9.62 -5.10 8.26
N LEU A 136 9.22 -5.98 9.19
CA LEU A 136 8.45 -5.62 10.39
C LEU A 136 9.26 -4.73 11.34
N ASP A 137 10.55 -5.02 11.51
CA ASP A 137 11.44 -4.26 12.38
C ASP A 137 11.58 -2.81 11.91
N SER A 138 11.55 -2.59 10.59
CA SER A 138 11.63 -1.25 9.99
C SER A 138 10.36 -0.40 10.13
N LEU A 139 9.23 -1.00 10.52
CA LEU A 139 7.97 -0.28 10.69
C LEU A 139 7.91 0.37 12.08
N ALA A 140 7.75 1.68 12.11
CA ALA A 140 7.56 2.45 13.34
C ALA A 140 6.12 2.34 13.87
N ILE A 141 5.68 1.12 14.19
CA ILE A 141 4.44 0.81 14.90
C ILE A 141 4.77 -0.05 16.14
N PRO A 142 3.94 -0.06 17.19
CA PRO A 142 4.14 -0.87 18.40
C PRO A 142 4.36 -2.36 18.10
N GLN A 143 5.25 -3.00 18.88
CA GLN A 143 5.52 -4.44 18.72
C GLN A 143 4.28 -5.31 19.03
N SER A 144 3.40 -4.85 19.92
CA SER A 144 2.10 -5.47 20.21
C SER A 144 1.14 -5.48 19.00
N GLN A 145 1.48 -4.80 17.90
CA GLN A 145 0.68 -4.72 16.68
C GLN A 145 1.37 -5.38 15.49
N LYS A 146 2.48 -6.09 15.74
CA LYS A 146 3.24 -6.81 14.72
C LYS A 146 3.15 -8.30 14.96
N LEU A 147 3.01 -9.06 13.88
CA LEU A 147 3.06 -10.52 13.93
C LEU A 147 4.04 -11.06 12.90
N LEU A 148 5.05 -11.78 13.40
CA LEU A 148 6.00 -12.53 12.58
C LEU A 148 5.52 -13.98 12.44
N MET A 149 5.09 -14.36 11.24
CA MET A 149 4.55 -15.69 10.91
C MET A 149 5.67 -16.66 10.47
N GLY A 150 6.79 -16.70 11.20
CA GLY A 150 8.04 -17.32 10.76
C GLY A 150 7.87 -18.70 10.11
N MET A 151 8.44 -18.87 8.91
CA MET A 151 8.65 -20.17 8.26
C MET A 151 10.12 -20.25 7.90
N GLY A 152 10.78 -21.39 8.14
CA GLY A 152 12.24 -21.60 8.13
C GLY A 152 13.10 -21.02 6.98
N LYS A 153 14.42 -21.18 7.14
CA LYS A 153 15.63 -20.55 6.54
C LYS A 153 15.62 -19.93 5.12
N ASP A 154 14.60 -20.09 4.29
CA ASP A 154 14.55 -19.52 2.93
C ASP A 154 13.77 -18.20 2.84
N SER A 155 14.20 -17.16 3.55
CA SER A 155 13.60 -15.84 3.43
C SER A 155 13.79 -15.28 2.00
N GLY A 156 12.75 -15.34 1.15
CA GLY A 156 12.78 -14.74 -0.19
C GLY A 156 12.16 -15.56 -1.33
N SER A 157 11.61 -16.77 -1.08
CA SER A 157 10.91 -17.49 -2.14
C SER A 157 9.66 -16.70 -2.59
N ARG A 158 9.48 -16.54 -3.91
CA ARG A 158 8.31 -15.86 -4.49
C ARG A 158 7.10 -16.80 -4.60
N ASP A 159 7.04 -17.76 -3.69
CA ASP A 159 6.04 -18.80 -3.63
C ASP A 159 4.83 -18.29 -2.83
N MET A 160 3.67 -18.28 -3.49
CA MET A 160 2.41 -17.87 -2.90
C MET A 160 1.86 -18.92 -1.93
N GLU A 161 2.13 -20.21 -2.16
CA GLU A 161 1.61 -21.30 -1.33
C GLU A 161 2.15 -21.20 0.11
N ARG A 162 3.40 -20.74 0.24
CA ARG A 162 4.02 -20.47 1.54
C ARG A 162 3.29 -19.36 2.33
N GLY A 163 2.87 -18.30 1.65
CA GLY A 163 2.13 -17.20 2.26
C GLY A 163 0.80 -17.66 2.85
N ALA A 164 0.05 -18.44 2.07
CA ALA A 164 -1.21 -19.05 2.50
C ALA A 164 -1.01 -19.98 3.71
N LYS A 165 -0.02 -20.89 3.65
CA LYS A 165 0.30 -21.80 4.75
C LYS A 165 0.69 -21.06 6.04
N ALA A 166 1.50 -20.01 5.94
CA ALA A 166 1.93 -19.23 7.10
C ALA A 166 0.75 -18.56 7.81
N VAL A 167 -0.15 -17.91 7.07
CA VAL A 167 -1.37 -17.32 7.65
C VAL A 167 -2.30 -18.38 8.21
N GLY A 168 -2.45 -19.52 7.52
CA GLY A 168 -3.25 -20.65 8.00
C GLY A 168 -2.78 -21.19 9.35
N GLN A 169 -1.46 -21.34 9.52
CA GLN A 169 -0.85 -21.81 10.79
C GLN A 169 -1.00 -20.79 11.93
N HIS A 170 -0.87 -19.49 11.61
CA HIS A 170 -0.99 -18.40 12.58
C HIS A 170 -2.39 -17.78 12.66
N ARG A 171 -3.41 -18.47 12.13
CA ARG A 171 -4.78 -17.96 12.05
C ARG A 171 -5.33 -17.51 13.40
N GLN A 172 -5.13 -18.34 14.43
CA GLN A 172 -5.60 -18.05 15.79
C GLN A 172 -4.82 -16.89 16.42
N ASP A 173 -3.51 -16.80 16.15
CA ASP A 173 -2.67 -15.71 16.63
C ASP A 173 -3.11 -14.37 16.03
N ILE A 174 -3.42 -14.34 14.72
CA ILE A 174 -3.92 -13.14 14.04
C ILE A 174 -5.27 -12.71 14.62
N LEU A 175 -6.20 -13.65 14.84
CA LEU A 175 -7.49 -13.34 15.45
C LEU A 175 -7.36 -12.84 16.90
N HIS A 176 -6.49 -13.48 17.68
CA HIS A 176 -6.21 -13.06 19.05
C HIS A 176 -5.65 -11.65 19.10
N LEU A 177 -4.67 -11.35 18.24
CA LEU A 177 -4.06 -10.03 18.13
C LEU A 177 -5.06 -8.97 17.64
N ALA A 178 -5.91 -9.32 16.68
CA ALA A 178 -6.99 -8.47 16.20
C ALA A 178 -7.98 -8.13 17.30
N ARG A 179 -8.36 -9.10 18.15
CA ARG A 179 -9.24 -8.84 19.30
C ARG A 179 -8.62 -7.87 20.31
N GLN A 180 -7.38 -8.12 20.70
CA GLN A 180 -6.66 -7.24 21.64
C GLN A 180 -6.48 -5.82 21.09
N THR A 181 -6.17 -5.71 19.80
CA THR A 181 -5.82 -4.44 19.18
C THR A 181 -7.06 -3.66 18.75
N PHE A 182 -7.97 -4.31 18.04
CA PHE A 182 -9.11 -3.65 17.42
C PHE A 182 -10.31 -3.54 18.35
N GLY A 183 -10.54 -4.52 19.24
CA GLY A 183 -11.74 -4.56 20.07
C GLY A 183 -13.05 -4.64 19.27
N THR A 184 -14.18 -4.51 19.92
CA THR A 184 -15.50 -4.71 19.28
C THR A 184 -15.97 -3.53 18.46
N GLN A 185 -15.41 -2.34 18.72
CA GLN A 185 -15.72 -1.11 18.00
C GLN A 185 -14.89 -1.02 16.71
N VAL A 186 -15.36 -1.71 15.67
CA VAL A 186 -14.84 -1.61 14.30
C VAL A 186 -16.01 -1.60 13.34
N ASP A 187 -16.03 -0.65 12.42
CA ASP A 187 -17.03 -0.58 11.36
C ASP A 187 -16.55 -1.16 10.06
N HIS A 188 -15.26 -1.06 9.78
CA HIS A 188 -14.73 -1.54 8.51
C HIS A 188 -13.27 -2.00 8.64
N ILE A 189 -12.94 -3.13 8.03
CA ILE A 189 -11.60 -3.71 8.06
C ILE A 189 -11.00 -3.57 6.66
N MET A 190 -9.78 -3.04 6.58
CA MET A 190 -9.06 -2.86 5.32
C MET A 190 -7.79 -3.71 5.32
N VAL A 191 -7.68 -4.61 4.33
CA VAL A 191 -6.49 -5.45 4.16
C VAL A 191 -5.60 -4.85 3.07
N CYS A 192 -4.36 -4.51 3.42
CA CYS A 192 -3.40 -3.81 2.57
C CYS A 192 -2.26 -4.74 2.17
N PHE A 193 -1.96 -4.82 0.86
CA PHE A 193 -0.82 -5.62 0.38
C PHE A 193 -0.31 -5.14 -0.99
N GLY A 194 0.89 -5.63 -1.35
CA GLY A 194 1.45 -5.42 -2.68
C GLY A 194 1.32 -6.67 -3.54
N ALA A 195 0.67 -6.55 -4.69
CA ALA A 195 0.53 -7.61 -5.66
C ALA A 195 1.87 -7.95 -6.30
N GLY A 196 2.14 -9.25 -6.40
CA GLY A 196 3.35 -9.79 -7.02
C GLY A 196 4.46 -10.18 -6.04
N GLY A 197 4.38 -9.79 -4.76
CA GLY A 197 5.19 -10.42 -3.71
C GLY A 197 4.83 -11.90 -3.55
N GLY A 198 5.78 -12.77 -3.17
CA GLY A 198 5.48 -14.19 -2.94
C GLY A 198 4.56 -14.41 -1.74
N ALA A 199 5.12 -14.27 -0.54
CA ALA A 199 4.41 -14.50 0.69
C ALA A 199 3.19 -13.58 0.87
N GLY A 200 3.35 -12.26 0.64
CA GLY A 200 2.27 -11.27 0.82
C GLY A 200 1.05 -11.50 -0.08
N SER A 201 1.26 -11.77 -1.38
CA SER A 201 0.15 -12.04 -2.30
C SER A 201 -0.49 -13.41 -2.04
N GLY A 202 0.29 -14.41 -1.63
CA GLY A 202 -0.23 -15.73 -1.28
C GLY A 202 -1.07 -15.75 0.00
N SER A 203 -0.82 -14.83 0.94
CA SER A 203 -1.56 -14.72 2.20
C SER A 203 -2.92 -14.03 2.11
N ILE A 204 -3.25 -13.36 1.00
CA ILE A 204 -4.34 -12.38 0.97
C ILE A 204 -5.72 -12.99 1.17
N VAL A 205 -6.04 -14.10 0.48
CA VAL A 205 -7.35 -14.75 0.53
C VAL A 205 -7.64 -15.25 1.95
N GLU A 206 -6.63 -15.85 2.58
CA GLU A 206 -6.70 -16.30 3.97
C GLU A 206 -6.86 -15.14 4.97
N LEU A 207 -6.14 -14.02 4.76
CA LEU A 207 -6.30 -12.82 5.60
C LEU A 207 -7.70 -12.20 5.45
N ILE A 208 -8.27 -12.22 4.24
CA ILE A 208 -9.65 -11.76 4.01
C ILE A 208 -10.64 -12.67 4.75
N ASP A 209 -10.48 -14.00 4.71
CA ASP A 209 -11.34 -14.91 5.48
C ASP A 209 -11.21 -14.66 6.99
N ILE A 210 -9.99 -14.44 7.48
CA ILE A 210 -9.75 -14.07 8.90
C ILE A 210 -10.44 -12.76 9.26
N ALA A 211 -10.31 -11.72 8.43
CA ALA A 211 -10.98 -10.44 8.64
C ALA A 211 -12.50 -10.60 8.63
N LYS A 212 -13.06 -11.43 7.73
CA LYS A 212 -14.50 -11.74 7.70
C LYS A 212 -14.93 -12.49 8.96
N ARG A 213 -14.15 -13.45 9.45
CA ARG A 213 -14.42 -14.13 10.73
C ARG A 213 -14.39 -13.17 11.90
N TYR A 214 -13.43 -12.25 11.92
CA TYR A 214 -13.37 -11.18 12.92
C TYR A 214 -14.61 -10.28 12.86
N ALA A 215 -15.03 -9.86 11.67
CA ALA A 215 -16.25 -9.07 11.47
C ALA A 215 -17.51 -9.81 11.97
N ARG A 216 -17.62 -11.13 11.74
CA ARG A 216 -18.70 -11.94 12.33
C ARG A 216 -18.64 -11.95 13.85
N TYR A 217 -17.44 -12.12 14.41
CA TYR A 217 -17.22 -12.16 15.85
C TYR A 217 -17.69 -10.88 16.55
N ILE A 218 -17.44 -9.71 15.96
CA ILE A 218 -17.92 -8.42 16.48
C ILE A 218 -19.38 -8.08 16.08
N GLY A 219 -20.14 -9.06 15.55
CA GLY A 219 -21.58 -8.92 15.30
C GLY A 219 -21.98 -8.30 13.96
N LYS A 220 -21.08 -8.19 12.96
CA LYS A 220 -21.46 -7.68 11.64
C LYS A 220 -22.26 -8.73 10.84
N LYS A 221 -23.53 -8.42 10.54
CA LYS A 221 -24.46 -9.32 9.83
C LYS A 221 -23.99 -9.74 8.43
N ASN A 222 -23.33 -8.85 7.69
CA ASN A 222 -22.78 -9.14 6.36
C ASN A 222 -21.28 -8.81 6.28
N PRO A 223 -20.39 -9.72 6.73
CA PRO A 223 -18.95 -9.49 6.81
C PRO A 223 -18.30 -9.03 5.50
N SER A 224 -18.82 -9.50 4.36
CA SER A 224 -18.33 -9.14 3.02
C SER A 224 -18.44 -7.65 2.73
N LYS A 225 -19.43 -6.98 3.33
CA LYS A 225 -19.64 -5.51 3.26
C LYS A 225 -18.85 -4.73 4.31
N HIS A 226 -18.01 -5.40 5.10
CA HIS A 226 -17.23 -4.79 6.16
C HIS A 226 -15.73 -5.10 6.02
N VAL A 227 -15.33 -5.76 4.93
CA VAL A 227 -13.95 -6.14 4.64
C VAL A 227 -13.60 -5.68 3.23
N GLY A 228 -12.71 -4.70 3.15
CA GLY A 228 -12.17 -4.16 1.91
C GLY A 228 -10.69 -4.47 1.74
N VAL A 229 -10.17 -4.20 0.55
CA VAL A 229 -8.81 -4.53 0.17
C VAL A 229 -8.16 -3.36 -0.55
N ILE A 230 -6.93 -3.02 -0.16
CA ILE A 230 -6.05 -2.11 -0.92
C ILE A 230 -4.89 -2.92 -1.48
N MET A 231 -4.85 -3.01 -2.80
CA MET A 231 -3.84 -3.71 -3.56
C MET A 231 -2.99 -2.72 -4.36
N THR A 232 -1.66 -2.85 -4.27
CA THR A 232 -0.76 -2.13 -5.18
C THR A 232 -0.26 -3.05 -6.30
N LEU A 233 -0.43 -2.67 -7.56
CA LEU A 233 0.14 -3.37 -8.71
C LEU A 233 1.63 -3.01 -8.90
N PRO A 234 2.47 -3.92 -9.42
CA PRO A 234 3.87 -3.62 -9.71
C PRO A 234 4.02 -2.64 -10.90
N ALA A 235 5.18 -1.97 -10.99
CA ALA A 235 5.54 -1.14 -12.14
C ALA A 235 6.26 -1.96 -13.22
N SER A 236 6.04 -1.60 -14.48
CA SER A 236 6.65 -2.23 -15.65
C SER A 236 8.17 -2.02 -15.64
N GLY A 237 8.95 -3.03 -16.03
CA GLY A 237 10.42 -2.89 -16.17
C GLY A 237 11.25 -2.71 -14.87
N LYS A 238 10.62 -2.68 -13.68
CA LYS A 238 11.29 -2.70 -12.35
C LYS A 238 11.24 -4.06 -11.66
N VAL A 239 10.78 -5.07 -12.39
CA VAL A 239 10.43 -6.36 -11.82
C VAL A 239 11.63 -7.29 -11.83
N GLY A 240 12.17 -7.61 -10.65
CA GLY A 240 13.37 -8.46 -10.54
C GLY A 240 13.17 -9.94 -10.87
N SER A 241 11.96 -10.40 -11.25
CA SER A 241 11.73 -11.74 -11.84
C SER A 241 10.34 -11.85 -12.47
N PRO A 242 10.17 -12.71 -13.49
CA PRO A 242 8.93 -12.86 -14.24
C PRO A 242 7.77 -13.45 -13.43
N LEU A 243 8.01 -13.92 -12.19
CA LEU A 243 6.95 -14.44 -11.32
C LEU A 243 6.08 -13.34 -10.72
N VAL A 244 6.60 -12.12 -10.55
CA VAL A 244 5.88 -11.03 -9.88
C VAL A 244 4.67 -10.55 -10.69
N PRO A 245 4.76 -10.31 -12.01
CA PRO A 245 3.59 -9.89 -12.78
C PRO A 245 2.56 -11.03 -12.91
N LYS A 246 3.04 -12.27 -13.07
CA LYS A 246 2.17 -13.47 -13.08
C LYS A 246 1.39 -13.62 -11.77
N ASN A 247 2.07 -13.50 -10.63
CA ASN A 247 1.43 -13.53 -9.32
C ASN A 247 0.47 -12.35 -9.12
N ALA A 248 0.87 -11.15 -9.57
CA ALA A 248 0.05 -9.95 -9.49
C ALA A 248 -1.23 -10.09 -10.33
N SER A 249 -1.14 -10.55 -11.57
CA SER A 249 -2.27 -10.79 -12.46
C SER A 249 -3.23 -11.83 -11.87
N LYS A 250 -2.71 -12.97 -11.38
CA LYS A 250 -3.52 -14.01 -10.74
C LYS A 250 -4.34 -13.44 -9.57
N VAL A 251 -3.67 -12.78 -8.63
CA VAL A 251 -4.30 -12.27 -7.40
C VAL A 251 -5.24 -11.10 -7.72
N ALA A 252 -4.88 -10.24 -8.66
CA ALA A 252 -5.72 -9.14 -9.07
C ALA A 252 -7.03 -9.64 -9.70
N ASN A 253 -6.97 -10.64 -10.59
CA ASN A 253 -8.16 -11.25 -11.18
C ASN A 253 -9.06 -11.91 -10.12
N GLU A 254 -8.47 -12.64 -9.18
CA GLU A 254 -9.21 -13.28 -8.08
C GLU A 254 -9.92 -12.25 -7.19
N LEU A 255 -9.22 -11.19 -6.76
CA LEU A 255 -9.83 -10.13 -5.95
C LEU A 255 -10.88 -9.32 -6.72
N SER A 256 -10.65 -9.09 -8.01
CA SER A 256 -11.63 -8.43 -8.88
C SER A 256 -12.93 -9.22 -9.00
N GLN A 257 -12.85 -10.54 -9.14
CA GLN A 257 -14.03 -11.41 -9.11
C GLN A 257 -14.75 -11.36 -7.76
N MET A 258 -14.00 -11.44 -6.66
CA MET A 258 -14.57 -11.32 -5.30
C MET A 258 -15.27 -9.97 -5.09
N ALA A 259 -14.68 -8.87 -5.57
CA ALA A 259 -15.27 -7.53 -5.45
C ALA A 259 -16.57 -7.39 -6.26
N ASN A 260 -16.57 -7.87 -7.50
CA ASN A 260 -17.74 -7.86 -8.38
C ASN A 260 -18.88 -8.75 -7.83
N ALA A 261 -18.53 -9.90 -7.24
CA ALA A 261 -19.48 -10.79 -6.55
C ALA A 261 -19.98 -10.21 -5.20
N GLY A 262 -19.42 -9.09 -4.73
CA GLY A 262 -19.77 -8.48 -3.45
C GLY A 262 -19.28 -9.26 -2.23
N GLU A 263 -18.26 -10.11 -2.42
CA GLU A 263 -17.60 -10.83 -1.34
C GLU A 263 -16.61 -9.95 -0.56
N ILE A 264 -16.12 -8.87 -1.16
CA ILE A 264 -15.33 -7.83 -0.49
C ILE A 264 -15.84 -6.46 -0.93
N SER A 265 -15.68 -5.45 -0.09
CA SER A 265 -16.10 -4.09 -0.38
C SER A 265 -15.32 -3.11 0.50
N PRO A 266 -14.66 -2.09 -0.07
CA PRO A 266 -14.34 -1.91 -1.48
C PRO A 266 -13.03 -2.64 -1.88
N LEU A 267 -12.81 -2.85 -3.18
CA LEU A 267 -11.47 -3.16 -3.72
C LEU A 267 -10.83 -1.88 -4.25
N ILE A 268 -9.59 -1.60 -3.85
CA ILE A 268 -8.84 -0.43 -4.32
C ILE A 268 -7.55 -0.90 -4.98
N ILE A 269 -7.32 -0.46 -6.21
CA ILE A 269 -6.17 -0.86 -7.02
C ILE A 269 -5.28 0.36 -7.28
N VAL A 270 -4.12 0.39 -6.65
CA VAL A 270 -3.09 1.42 -6.84
C VAL A 270 -2.11 0.94 -7.90
N ASP A 271 -1.98 1.67 -9.00
CA ASP A 271 -1.14 1.27 -10.13
C ASP A 271 0.21 1.97 -10.11
N ASN A 272 1.24 1.26 -9.63
CA ASN A 272 2.59 1.81 -9.53
C ASN A 272 3.20 2.15 -10.90
N ASP A 273 2.74 1.51 -11.98
CA ASP A 273 3.23 1.81 -13.32
C ASP A 273 2.69 3.16 -13.80
N LYS A 274 1.37 3.36 -13.69
CA LYS A 274 0.71 4.65 -13.96
C LYS A 274 1.34 5.76 -13.12
N ILE A 275 1.56 5.52 -11.83
CA ILE A 275 2.21 6.49 -10.92
C ILE A 275 3.63 6.82 -11.39
N SER A 276 4.42 5.82 -11.76
CA SER A 276 5.79 6.06 -12.25
C SER A 276 5.80 6.90 -13.54
N ARG A 277 4.83 6.69 -14.44
CA ARG A 277 4.67 7.49 -15.67
C ARG A 277 4.19 8.92 -15.40
N MET A 278 3.36 9.12 -14.37
CA MET A 278 2.91 10.47 -13.97
C MET A 278 4.03 11.31 -13.32
N TYR A 279 5.03 10.67 -12.70
CA TYR A 279 6.11 11.34 -11.97
C TYR A 279 7.51 10.85 -12.41
N PRO A 280 7.91 11.01 -13.68
CA PRO A 280 9.14 10.42 -14.23
C PRO A 280 10.44 10.95 -13.60
N GLY A 281 10.41 12.14 -12.97
CA GLY A 281 11.57 12.80 -12.37
C GLY A 281 11.79 12.53 -10.88
N MET A 282 10.90 11.81 -10.18
CA MET A 282 11.06 11.56 -8.74
C MET A 282 11.81 10.24 -8.46
N THR A 283 12.71 10.27 -7.47
CA THR A 283 13.35 9.04 -6.98
C THR A 283 12.33 8.14 -6.29
N ALA A 284 12.50 6.81 -6.43
CA ALA A 284 11.46 5.85 -6.05
C ALA A 284 11.06 5.91 -4.56
N ARG A 285 12.01 6.11 -3.64
CA ARG A 285 11.73 6.09 -2.20
C ARG A 285 10.83 7.26 -1.73
N PRO A 286 11.16 8.54 -1.99
CA PRO A 286 10.28 9.65 -1.62
C PRO A 286 8.95 9.61 -2.37
N LEU A 287 8.94 9.15 -3.62
CA LEU A 287 7.70 8.97 -4.39
C LEU A 287 6.74 8.01 -3.66
N TRP A 288 7.18 6.81 -3.30
CA TRP A 288 6.30 5.83 -2.62
C TRP A 288 5.84 6.29 -1.24
N LEU A 289 6.70 7.01 -0.51
CA LEU A 289 6.31 7.59 0.77
C LEU A 289 5.21 8.66 0.60
N SER A 290 5.33 9.49 -0.44
CA SER A 290 4.33 10.49 -0.80
C SER A 290 3.01 9.84 -1.22
N ILE A 291 3.05 8.81 -2.07
CA ILE A 291 1.85 8.09 -2.54
C ILE A 291 1.10 7.43 -1.39
N ASN A 292 1.80 6.73 -0.49
CA ASN A 292 1.15 6.10 0.67
C ASN A 292 0.48 7.15 1.56
N LYS A 293 1.11 8.31 1.75
CA LYS A 293 0.52 9.44 2.48
C LYS A 293 -0.70 10.00 1.75
N THR A 294 -0.69 10.10 0.43
CA THR A 294 -1.85 10.55 -0.35
C THR A 294 -3.01 9.59 -0.23
N VAL A 295 -2.78 8.27 -0.37
CA VAL A 295 -3.83 7.25 -0.20
C VAL A 295 -4.43 7.34 1.21
N ALA A 296 -3.58 7.33 2.24
CA ALA A 296 -4.05 7.41 3.62
C ALA A 296 -4.75 8.74 3.94
N GLY A 297 -4.25 9.85 3.39
CA GLY A 297 -4.82 11.18 3.54
C GLY A 297 -6.17 11.37 2.85
N LEU A 298 -6.43 10.70 1.72
CA LEU A 298 -7.75 10.72 1.07
C LEU A 298 -8.80 10.01 1.93
N PHE A 299 -8.47 8.85 2.48
CA PHE A 299 -9.32 8.16 3.45
C PHE A 299 -9.57 9.01 4.69
N ASP A 300 -8.51 9.59 5.26
CA ASP A 300 -8.62 10.49 6.41
C ASP A 300 -9.52 11.69 6.14
N PHE A 301 -9.37 12.31 4.97
CA PHE A 301 -10.21 13.43 4.53
C PHE A 301 -11.68 13.03 4.47
N PHE A 302 -12.05 11.99 3.71
CA PHE A 302 -13.47 11.60 3.58
C PHE A 302 -14.07 11.15 4.92
N ASN A 303 -13.29 10.44 5.75
CA ASN A 303 -13.73 9.98 7.05
C ASN A 303 -13.99 11.13 8.03
N LYS A 304 -13.13 12.16 8.04
CA LYS A 304 -13.31 13.36 8.87
C LYS A 304 -14.44 14.24 8.36
N VAL A 305 -14.43 14.55 7.06
CA VAL A 305 -15.42 15.46 6.45
C VAL A 305 -16.84 14.92 6.61
N SER A 306 -17.03 13.61 6.50
CA SER A 306 -18.33 12.98 6.72
C SER A 306 -18.84 13.03 8.16
N ALA A 307 -17.97 13.34 9.13
CA ALA A 307 -18.35 13.60 10.52
C ALA A 307 -18.60 15.10 10.79
N LEU A 308 -18.31 15.99 9.82
CA LEU A 308 -18.50 17.43 9.95
C LEU A 308 -19.84 17.87 9.35
N GLY A 309 -20.51 18.78 10.06
CA GLY A 309 -21.60 19.55 9.48
C GLY A 309 -21.09 20.59 8.48
N SER A 310 -21.96 20.98 7.55
CA SER A 310 -21.74 22.08 6.61
C SER A 310 -22.87 23.11 6.73
N ARG A 311 -22.53 24.38 6.45
CA ARG A 311 -23.51 25.47 6.28
C ARG A 311 -24.21 25.44 4.92
N TYR A 312 -23.69 24.64 4.00
CA TYR A 312 -24.18 24.46 2.64
C TYR A 312 -24.81 23.06 2.54
N THR A 313 -24.21 22.17 1.75
CA THR A 313 -24.62 20.78 1.60
C THR A 313 -23.68 19.87 2.39
N CYS A 314 -24.24 18.97 3.19
CA CYS A 314 -23.49 17.99 3.96
C CYS A 314 -23.32 16.70 3.16
N PHE A 315 -22.09 16.19 3.14
CA PHE A 315 -21.80 14.79 2.83
C PHE A 315 -21.65 14.07 4.16
N ASP A 316 -22.56 13.18 4.51
CA ASP A 316 -22.62 12.63 5.87
C ASP A 316 -21.95 11.24 6.01
N GLY A 317 -21.92 10.72 7.24
CA GLY A 317 -21.33 9.42 7.54
C GLY A 317 -22.05 8.24 6.86
N MET A 318 -23.36 8.35 6.61
CA MET A 318 -24.13 7.33 5.91
C MET A 318 -23.83 7.34 4.41
N ASP A 319 -23.66 8.52 3.81
CA ASP A 319 -23.21 8.67 2.43
C ASP A 319 -21.83 8.03 2.24
N TYR A 320 -20.89 8.36 3.13
CA TYR A 320 -19.55 7.76 3.10
C TYR A 320 -19.61 6.24 3.27
N LEU A 321 -20.40 5.75 4.22
CA LEU A 321 -20.55 4.32 4.47
C LEU A 321 -21.20 3.59 3.29
N ARG A 322 -22.18 4.18 2.60
CA ARG A 322 -22.78 3.60 1.38
C ARG A 322 -21.74 3.41 0.29
N ILE A 323 -20.91 4.42 0.06
CA ILE A 323 -19.85 4.37 -0.96
C ILE A 323 -18.81 3.31 -0.61
N ILE A 324 -18.34 3.27 0.65
CA ILE A 324 -17.37 2.27 1.11
C ILE A 324 -17.94 0.85 1.01
N LYS A 325 -19.24 0.66 1.29
CA LYS A 325 -19.93 -0.64 1.19
C LYS A 325 -20.44 -0.99 -0.21
N SER A 326 -20.12 -0.17 -1.22
CA SER A 326 -20.45 -0.48 -2.60
C SER A 326 -19.58 -1.63 -3.12
N SER A 327 -20.20 -2.68 -3.66
CA SER A 327 -19.48 -3.83 -4.21
C SER A 327 -18.81 -3.44 -5.52
N GLY A 328 -17.51 -3.72 -5.64
CA GLY A 328 -16.70 -3.42 -6.81
C GLY A 328 -15.43 -2.67 -6.42
N CYS A 329 -14.84 -2.02 -7.40
CA CYS A 329 -13.69 -1.13 -7.23
C CYS A 329 -14.11 0.23 -6.66
N LEU A 330 -13.19 0.85 -5.92
CA LEU A 330 -13.32 2.19 -5.40
C LEU A 330 -12.11 3.04 -5.79
N VAL A 331 -12.40 4.26 -6.19
CA VAL A 331 -11.42 5.23 -6.68
C VAL A 331 -11.65 6.56 -5.99
N MET A 332 -10.55 7.19 -5.55
CA MET A 332 -10.57 8.51 -4.94
C MET A 332 -9.73 9.49 -5.76
N GLY A 333 -10.06 10.76 -5.69
CA GLY A 333 -9.34 11.81 -6.38
C GLY A 333 -9.37 13.11 -5.60
N ARG A 334 -8.31 13.90 -5.77
CA ARG A 334 -8.28 15.30 -5.37
C ARG A 334 -7.69 16.11 -6.51
N THR A 335 -8.33 17.22 -6.83
CA THR A 335 -7.77 18.23 -7.71
C THR A 335 -7.97 19.62 -7.10
N GLU A 336 -7.08 20.53 -7.43
CA GLU A 336 -7.24 21.96 -7.17
C GLU A 336 -7.94 22.59 -8.37
N VAL A 337 -8.72 23.64 -8.15
CA VAL A 337 -9.39 24.38 -9.22
C VAL A 337 -8.54 25.58 -9.59
N ASP A 338 -8.07 25.57 -10.83
CA ASP A 338 -7.34 26.70 -11.41
C ASP A 338 -8.34 27.69 -12.03
N LYS A 339 -8.03 28.99 -12.05
CA LYS A 339 -8.80 30.02 -12.77
C LYS A 339 -10.30 30.06 -12.43
N LEU A 340 -10.60 30.50 -11.22
CA LEU A 340 -11.97 30.60 -10.69
C LEU A 340 -12.84 31.66 -11.39
N ASP A 341 -12.24 32.52 -12.20
CA ASP A 341 -12.89 33.48 -13.07
C ASP A 341 -13.62 32.78 -14.23
N GLU A 342 -13.07 31.69 -14.76
CA GLU A 342 -13.68 30.96 -15.88
C GLU A 342 -15.00 30.26 -15.46
N PRO A 343 -16.05 30.20 -16.31
CA PRO A 343 -17.36 29.64 -15.94
C PRO A 343 -17.33 28.12 -15.68
N PHE A 344 -16.46 27.40 -16.39
CA PHE A 344 -16.46 25.93 -16.42
C PHE A 344 -15.32 25.29 -15.62
N SER A 345 -14.45 26.09 -14.99
CA SER A 345 -13.22 25.61 -14.34
C SER A 345 -13.47 24.53 -13.28
N ILE A 346 -14.54 24.66 -12.48
CA ILE A 346 -14.90 23.64 -11.48
C ILE A 346 -15.35 22.34 -12.16
N SER A 347 -16.16 22.43 -13.22
CA SER A 347 -16.63 21.25 -13.95
C SER A 347 -15.50 20.54 -14.71
N GLU A 348 -14.54 21.30 -15.25
CA GLU A 348 -13.32 20.77 -15.85
C GLU A 348 -12.42 20.13 -14.81
N ALA A 349 -12.29 20.74 -13.63
CA ALA A 349 -11.56 20.17 -12.51
C ALA A 349 -12.20 18.83 -12.08
N VAL A 350 -13.53 18.74 -11.95
CA VAL A 350 -14.23 17.49 -11.69
C VAL A 350 -13.85 16.43 -12.73
N LYS A 351 -14.00 16.73 -14.04
CA LYS A 351 -13.63 15.79 -15.13
C LYS A 351 -12.18 15.35 -15.04
N ARG A 352 -11.25 16.31 -14.87
CA ARG A 352 -9.82 16.07 -14.71
C ARG A 352 -9.52 15.17 -13.50
N ASN A 353 -10.28 15.33 -12.41
CA ASN A 353 -10.13 14.51 -11.21
C ASN A 353 -10.57 13.06 -11.45
N LEU A 354 -11.57 12.83 -12.31
CA LEU A 354 -11.99 11.48 -12.72
C LEU A 354 -10.92 10.79 -13.58
N GLU A 355 -10.24 11.54 -14.45
CA GLU A 355 -9.23 11.01 -15.36
C GLU A 355 -7.86 10.78 -14.69
N LYS A 356 -7.40 11.74 -13.88
CA LYS A 356 -6.03 11.78 -13.31
C LYS A 356 -5.92 11.17 -11.90
N THR A 357 -6.63 10.09 -11.64
CA THR A 357 -6.57 9.40 -10.34
C THR A 357 -5.28 8.58 -10.19
N LEU A 358 -4.80 8.41 -8.96
CA LEU A 358 -3.65 7.53 -8.64
C LEU A 358 -3.96 6.03 -8.79
N PHE A 359 -5.23 5.70 -9.01
CA PHE A 359 -5.75 4.35 -9.12
C PHE A 359 -5.69 3.85 -10.57
N ALA A 360 -5.81 2.53 -10.76
CA ALA A 360 -5.72 1.89 -12.07
C ALA A 360 -6.61 2.59 -13.12
N GLY A 361 -6.05 2.87 -14.30
CA GLY A 361 -6.76 3.53 -15.41
C GLY A 361 -7.72 2.59 -16.14
N GLY A 362 -8.53 3.16 -17.04
CA GLY A 362 -9.53 2.40 -17.82
C GLY A 362 -10.81 2.09 -17.04
N LEU A 363 -11.23 3.01 -16.19
CA LEU A 363 -12.45 2.88 -15.39
C LEU A 363 -13.67 3.09 -16.28
N ASP A 364 -14.55 2.10 -16.32
CA ASP A 364 -15.84 2.24 -16.97
C ASP A 364 -16.81 2.97 -16.03
N LEU A 365 -17.01 4.27 -16.28
CA LEU A 365 -17.90 5.11 -15.49
C LEU A 365 -19.38 4.70 -15.61
N SER A 366 -19.76 3.88 -16.58
CA SER A 366 -21.13 3.38 -16.71
C SER A 366 -21.51 2.37 -15.62
N SER A 367 -20.52 1.72 -15.01
CA SER A 367 -20.71 0.72 -13.95
C SER A 367 -20.89 1.34 -12.55
N VAL A 368 -20.72 2.66 -12.41
CA VAL A 368 -20.71 3.35 -11.11
C VAL A 368 -22.06 3.23 -10.41
N LYS A 369 -22.03 2.87 -9.13
CA LYS A 369 -23.23 2.78 -8.27
C LYS A 369 -23.38 3.99 -7.35
N GLU A 370 -22.27 4.41 -6.76
CA GLU A 370 -22.24 5.44 -5.72
C GLU A 370 -21.08 6.40 -6.00
N CYS A 371 -21.33 7.70 -5.92
CA CYS A 371 -20.32 8.73 -6.14
C CYS A 371 -20.47 9.84 -5.11
N GLY A 372 -19.37 10.24 -4.48
CA GLY A 372 -19.28 11.41 -3.62
C GLY A 372 -18.45 12.49 -4.29
N CYS A 373 -18.94 13.73 -4.29
CA CYS A 373 -18.20 14.89 -4.75
C CYS A 373 -18.25 15.99 -3.69
N ILE A 374 -17.07 16.35 -3.19
CA ILE A 374 -16.91 17.33 -2.12
C ILE A 374 -16.09 18.50 -2.64
N VAL A 375 -16.62 19.71 -2.52
CA VAL A 375 -15.91 20.94 -2.81
C VAL A 375 -15.50 21.60 -1.49
N VAL A 376 -14.23 21.94 -1.35
CA VAL A 376 -13.70 22.65 -0.19
C VAL A 376 -13.08 23.95 -0.66
N GLY A 377 -13.61 25.08 -0.18
CA GLY A 377 -13.13 26.41 -0.52
C GLY A 377 -12.67 27.21 0.70
N GLY A 378 -11.71 28.11 0.49
CA GLY A 378 -11.37 29.11 1.48
C GLY A 378 -12.54 30.01 1.84
N LYS A 379 -12.77 30.30 3.13
CA LYS A 379 -13.84 31.23 3.57
C LYS A 379 -13.82 32.56 2.83
N GLU A 380 -12.64 33.14 2.65
CA GLU A 380 -12.52 34.42 1.93
C GLU A 380 -12.87 34.28 0.45
N LEU A 381 -12.48 33.18 -0.17
CA LEU A 381 -12.71 32.88 -1.58
C LEU A 381 -14.20 32.65 -1.84
N MET A 382 -14.84 31.85 -0.98
CA MET A 382 -16.28 31.58 -1.02
C MET A 382 -17.12 32.85 -0.87
N ALA A 383 -16.66 33.84 -0.09
CA ALA A 383 -17.34 35.11 0.09
C ALA A 383 -17.07 36.14 -1.04
N LYS A 384 -15.86 36.15 -1.62
CA LYS A 384 -15.42 37.17 -2.59
C LYS A 384 -15.83 36.85 -4.03
N VAL A 385 -15.84 35.58 -4.42
CA VAL A 385 -16.08 35.18 -5.82
C VAL A 385 -17.58 35.16 -6.09
N LYS A 386 -18.08 36.16 -6.83
CA LYS A 386 -19.46 36.22 -7.28
C LYS A 386 -19.79 35.02 -8.18
N GLY A 387 -20.95 34.40 -7.98
CA GLY A 387 -21.41 33.31 -8.82
C GLY A 387 -20.76 31.95 -8.50
N LEU A 388 -19.95 31.85 -7.45
CA LEU A 388 -19.18 30.64 -7.18
C LEU A 388 -20.07 29.44 -6.82
N GLN A 389 -21.13 29.69 -6.05
CA GLN A 389 -22.10 28.65 -5.67
C GLN A 389 -22.78 28.08 -6.92
N GLU A 390 -23.20 28.93 -7.86
CA GLU A 390 -23.81 28.54 -9.12
C GLU A 390 -22.84 27.72 -9.99
N LYS A 391 -21.53 28.07 -9.97
CA LYS A 391 -20.49 27.28 -10.65
C LYS A 391 -20.30 25.91 -10.00
N ILE A 392 -20.38 25.81 -8.67
CA ILE A 392 -20.32 24.54 -7.94
C ILE A 392 -21.54 23.67 -8.27
N ASP A 393 -22.73 24.26 -8.25
CA ASP A 393 -23.97 23.55 -8.56
C ASP A 393 -23.99 23.05 -10.01
N TYR A 394 -23.46 23.86 -10.95
CA TYR A 394 -23.26 23.44 -12.33
C TYR A 394 -22.27 22.25 -12.44
N ALA A 395 -21.17 22.28 -11.68
CA ALA A 395 -20.22 21.16 -11.67
C ALA A 395 -20.86 19.87 -11.13
N PHE A 396 -21.73 19.95 -10.12
CA PHE A 396 -22.50 18.82 -9.63
C PHE A 396 -23.54 18.32 -10.63
N TYR A 397 -24.17 19.23 -11.37
CA TYR A 397 -25.06 18.87 -12.48
C TYR A 397 -24.30 18.08 -13.55
N ILE A 398 -23.16 18.60 -14.03
CA ILE A 398 -22.31 17.92 -15.01
C ILE A 398 -21.83 16.56 -14.50
N LEU A 399 -21.48 16.45 -13.22
CA LEU A 399 -21.12 15.16 -12.64
C LEU A 399 -22.29 14.17 -12.69
N THR A 400 -23.51 14.63 -12.43
CA THR A 400 -24.72 13.80 -12.49
C THR A 400 -24.96 13.31 -13.92
N GLU A 401 -24.78 14.19 -14.91
CA GLU A 401 -24.89 13.82 -16.35
C GLU A 401 -23.84 12.79 -16.76
N ILE A 402 -22.59 12.93 -16.28
CA ILE A 402 -21.50 11.99 -16.57
C ILE A 402 -21.77 10.61 -15.93
N MET A 403 -22.32 10.60 -14.72
CA MET A 403 -22.48 9.39 -13.90
C MET A 403 -23.84 8.69 -14.09
N ASN A 404 -24.77 9.33 -14.81
CA ASN A 404 -26.09 8.87 -15.25
C ASN A 404 -26.93 8.10 -14.20
N GLN A 405 -26.61 6.82 -13.94
CA GLN A 405 -27.36 5.91 -13.06
C GLN A 405 -26.85 5.86 -11.61
N ALA A 406 -25.70 6.49 -11.31
CA ALA A 406 -25.12 6.45 -9.98
C ALA A 406 -25.85 7.38 -8.99
N THR A 407 -25.91 6.96 -7.73
CA THR A 407 -26.34 7.85 -6.63
C THR A 407 -25.21 8.85 -6.33
N ILE A 408 -25.52 10.15 -6.42
CA ILE A 408 -24.54 11.22 -6.22
C ILE A 408 -24.74 11.89 -4.86
N HIS A 409 -23.73 11.79 -4.00
CA HIS A 409 -23.62 12.46 -2.72
C HIS A 409 -22.76 13.70 -2.87
N ARG A 410 -23.17 14.82 -2.27
CA ARG A 410 -22.57 16.13 -2.50
C ARG A 410 -22.19 16.77 -1.18
N GLY A 411 -21.03 17.40 -1.14
CA GLY A 411 -20.56 18.15 0.03
C GLY A 411 -19.96 19.48 -0.39
N ILE A 412 -20.25 20.55 0.34
CA ILE A 412 -19.58 21.83 0.18
C ILE A 412 -19.10 22.25 1.55
N TYR A 413 -17.80 22.52 1.71
CA TYR A 413 -17.21 22.87 2.99
C TYR A 413 -16.29 24.07 2.85
N GLU A 414 -16.04 24.74 3.97
CA GLU A 414 -15.11 25.84 4.03
C GLU A 414 -13.92 25.51 4.92
N ASP A 415 -12.75 25.98 4.53
CA ASP A 415 -11.60 26.01 5.42
C ASP A 415 -10.87 27.37 5.34
N ASN A 416 -9.68 27.43 5.92
CA ASN A 416 -8.88 28.65 5.96
C ASN A 416 -7.81 28.67 4.85
N SER A 417 -7.96 27.90 3.77
CA SER A 417 -7.02 27.95 2.64
C SER A 417 -7.38 29.07 1.66
N ASP A 418 -6.46 29.39 0.75
CA ASP A 418 -6.70 30.38 -0.31
C ASP A 418 -7.10 29.73 -1.64
N SER A 419 -7.55 28.48 -1.61
CA SER A 419 -7.81 27.70 -2.82
C SER A 419 -9.08 26.86 -2.76
N LEU A 420 -9.67 26.65 -3.93
CA LEU A 420 -10.81 25.77 -4.10
C LEU A 420 -10.32 24.39 -4.54
N ARG A 421 -10.76 23.35 -3.85
CA ARG A 421 -10.37 21.97 -4.11
C ARG A 421 -11.59 21.10 -4.28
N VAL A 422 -11.51 20.16 -5.20
CA VAL A 422 -12.55 19.17 -5.47
C VAL A 422 -12.01 17.80 -5.11
N PHE A 423 -12.80 17.06 -4.34
CA PHE A 423 -12.52 15.70 -3.92
C PHE A 423 -13.62 14.79 -4.45
N THR A 424 -13.25 13.68 -5.06
CA THR A 424 -14.18 12.69 -5.57
C THR A 424 -13.89 11.32 -4.96
N ILE A 425 -14.94 10.57 -4.69
CA ILE A 425 -14.88 9.17 -4.26
C ILE A 425 -15.95 8.41 -5.02
N ILE A 426 -15.57 7.37 -5.74
CA ILE A 426 -16.45 6.65 -6.66
C ILE A 426 -16.39 5.19 -6.29
N GLY A 427 -17.52 4.61 -5.93
CA GLY A 427 -17.66 3.24 -5.48
C GLY A 427 -18.55 2.42 -6.40
N GLY A 428 -18.24 1.13 -6.47
CA GLY A 428 -19.01 0.16 -7.24
C GLY A 428 -18.62 0.06 -8.70
N LEU A 429 -17.41 0.52 -9.05
CA LEU A 429 -16.85 0.39 -10.38
C LEU A 429 -16.55 -1.07 -10.71
N ASP A 430 -16.67 -1.45 -11.98
CA ASP A 430 -16.08 -2.68 -12.46
C ASP A 430 -14.55 -2.62 -12.39
N SER A 431 -13.96 -3.80 -12.29
CA SER A 431 -12.50 -3.92 -12.27
C SER A 431 -11.88 -3.48 -13.60
N PRO A 432 -10.68 -2.88 -13.60
CA PRO A 432 -10.04 -2.34 -14.80
C PRO A 432 -9.48 -3.47 -15.69
N THR A 433 -10.36 -4.18 -16.40
CA THR A 433 -10.04 -5.43 -17.12
C THR A 433 -8.90 -5.24 -18.10
N ALA A 434 -8.88 -4.15 -18.88
CA ALA A 434 -7.80 -3.84 -19.82
C ALA A 434 -6.42 -3.76 -19.14
N ARG A 435 -6.36 -3.18 -17.94
CA ARG A 435 -5.10 -3.08 -17.18
C ARG A 435 -4.68 -4.43 -16.59
N LEU A 436 -5.64 -5.25 -16.16
CA LEU A 436 -5.41 -6.60 -15.65
C LEU A 436 -4.97 -7.56 -16.75
N GLU A 437 -5.52 -7.41 -17.96
CA GLU A 437 -5.12 -8.13 -19.16
C GLU A 437 -3.70 -7.73 -19.58
N GLU A 438 -3.35 -6.44 -19.57
CA GLU A 438 -1.98 -5.98 -19.85
C GLU A 438 -0.97 -6.72 -18.97
N LEU A 439 -1.25 -6.89 -17.67
CA LEU A 439 -0.39 -7.64 -16.73
C LEU A 439 -0.22 -9.13 -17.07
N SER A 440 -1.17 -9.71 -17.81
CA SER A 440 -1.17 -11.12 -18.22
C SER A 440 -0.51 -11.36 -19.58
N THR A 441 -0.37 -10.32 -20.41
CA THR A 441 0.23 -10.45 -21.75
C THR A 441 1.75 -10.61 -21.67
N ASP A 442 2.33 -11.45 -22.55
CA ASP A 442 3.78 -11.61 -22.75
C ASP A 442 4.52 -10.28 -23.01
N LEU A 443 3.79 -9.24 -23.45
CA LEU A 443 4.29 -7.88 -23.65
C LEU A 443 4.69 -7.21 -22.33
N TYR A 444 4.02 -7.49 -21.22
CA TYR A 444 4.44 -7.03 -19.88
C TYR A 444 5.73 -7.70 -19.39
N PHE A 445 6.06 -8.87 -19.96
CA PHE A 445 7.25 -9.65 -19.66
C PHE A 445 8.43 -9.29 -20.56
N ARG A 446 8.23 -8.43 -21.56
CA ARG A 446 9.33 -7.83 -22.33
C ARG A 446 9.80 -6.58 -21.59
N PRO A 447 11.04 -6.53 -21.10
CA PRO A 447 11.64 -5.27 -20.71
C PRO A 447 11.78 -4.43 -21.98
N ASP A 448 10.81 -3.53 -22.23
CA ASP A 448 10.77 -2.55 -23.32
C ASP A 448 11.30 -3.05 -24.67
N VAL A 449 10.42 -3.69 -25.43
CA VAL A 449 10.48 -3.63 -26.90
C VAL A 449 9.41 -2.63 -27.33
N PHE A 450 9.65 -1.34 -27.08
CA PHE A 450 9.14 -0.22 -27.87
C PHE A 450 10.10 0.96 -27.69
N GLU A 451 10.94 1.13 -28.71
CA GLU A 451 11.31 2.40 -29.32
C GLU A 451 11.64 3.58 -28.38
N THR A 452 12.90 3.62 -27.97
CA THR A 452 13.70 4.72 -28.49
C THR A 452 14.74 4.09 -29.41
N GLU A 453 14.91 4.66 -30.59
CA GLU A 453 16.09 4.56 -31.45
C GLU A 453 17.35 5.07 -30.70
N GLY A 454 17.62 4.52 -29.52
CA GLY A 454 18.89 4.66 -28.85
C GLY A 454 19.82 3.71 -29.56
N LEU A 455 20.59 4.27 -30.49
CA LEU A 455 21.68 3.62 -31.21
C LEU A 455 22.30 2.53 -30.35
N LEU A 456 22.26 1.29 -30.84
CA LEU A 456 22.78 0.16 -30.09
C LEU A 456 24.22 0.51 -29.72
N LEU A 457 24.65 0.30 -28.47
CA LEU A 457 26.02 0.62 -28.03
C LEU A 457 27.11 -0.03 -28.91
N ARG A 458 26.72 -1.06 -29.67
CA ARG A 458 27.54 -1.69 -30.72
C ARG A 458 27.87 -0.76 -31.91
N GLU A 459 26.99 0.20 -32.21
CA GLU A 459 27.05 1.17 -33.32
C GLU A 459 27.72 2.49 -32.92
N GLN A 460 27.91 2.75 -31.61
CA GLN A 460 28.60 3.92 -31.05
C GLN A 460 29.64 3.51 -29.99
N LYS A 461 30.68 2.82 -30.44
CA LYS A 461 31.72 2.34 -29.52
C LYS A 461 32.50 3.48 -28.86
N GLU A 462 32.55 4.64 -29.50
CA GLU A 462 33.22 5.83 -28.98
C GLU A 462 32.59 6.35 -27.68
N ASP A 463 31.28 6.13 -27.48
CA ASP A 463 30.52 6.65 -26.34
C ASP A 463 30.51 5.72 -25.11
N ILE A 464 30.92 4.45 -25.28
CA ILE A 464 30.91 3.44 -24.21
C ILE A 464 31.68 3.93 -22.98
N LEU A 465 32.88 4.50 -23.17
CA LEU A 465 33.74 4.92 -22.07
C LEU A 465 33.19 6.17 -21.36
N SER A 466 32.70 7.14 -22.13
CA SER A 466 32.09 8.36 -21.59
C SER A 466 30.84 8.06 -20.76
N LEU A 467 29.99 7.15 -21.25
CA LEU A 467 28.82 6.67 -20.51
C LEU A 467 29.21 5.86 -19.28
N ALA A 468 30.25 5.02 -19.38
CA ALA A 468 30.76 4.27 -18.23
C ALA A 468 31.23 5.20 -17.11
N GLU A 469 31.99 6.24 -17.46
CA GLU A 469 32.48 7.26 -16.53
C GLU A 469 31.31 8.06 -15.92
N PHE A 470 30.30 8.42 -16.72
CA PHE A 470 29.07 9.05 -16.21
C PHE A 470 28.36 8.18 -15.16
N PHE A 471 28.19 6.88 -15.42
CA PHE A 471 27.56 5.97 -14.45
C PHE A 471 28.38 5.82 -13.17
N LEU A 472 29.71 5.75 -13.26
CA LEU A 472 30.56 5.69 -12.08
C LEU A 472 30.46 6.95 -11.22
N ALA A 473 30.44 8.13 -11.82
CA ALA A 473 30.25 9.40 -11.11
C ALA A 473 28.86 9.50 -10.46
N LYS A 474 27.83 8.96 -11.12
CA LYS A 474 26.48 8.88 -10.58
C LYS A 474 26.42 8.00 -9.32
N GLU A 475 27.07 6.85 -9.33
CA GLU A 475 27.13 5.94 -8.18
C GLU A 475 27.98 6.49 -7.02
N ALA A 476 29.11 7.15 -7.33
CA ALA A 476 29.93 7.85 -6.35
C ALA A 476 29.11 8.92 -5.58
N ASN A 477 28.34 9.73 -6.31
CA ASN A 477 27.42 10.71 -5.73
C ASN A 477 26.30 10.06 -4.90
N PHE A 478 25.71 8.95 -5.37
CA PHE A 478 24.65 8.25 -4.64
C PHE A 478 25.12 7.69 -3.29
N TYR A 479 26.34 7.17 -3.23
CA TYR A 479 26.93 6.59 -2.01
C TYR A 479 27.78 7.58 -1.19
N ASN A 480 27.90 8.84 -1.61
CA ASN A 480 28.79 9.85 -1.04
C ASN A 480 30.24 9.35 -0.90
N ARG A 481 30.77 8.80 -1.99
CA ARG A 481 32.13 8.23 -2.09
C ARG A 481 32.93 8.95 -3.16
N GLU A 482 34.25 8.81 -3.14
CA GLU A 482 35.12 9.33 -4.19
C GLU A 482 34.88 8.64 -5.54
N ASP A 483 35.03 9.41 -6.62
CA ASP A 483 34.92 8.92 -7.99
C ASP A 483 35.95 7.83 -8.29
N LYS A 484 35.45 6.69 -8.76
CA LYS A 484 36.27 5.58 -9.23
C LYS A 484 36.60 5.73 -10.71
N ILE A 485 37.78 5.26 -11.09
CA ILE A 485 38.30 5.31 -12.46
C ILE A 485 38.49 3.90 -13.02
N LEU A 486 38.22 3.71 -14.31
CA LEU A 486 38.48 2.45 -15.00
C LEU A 486 39.97 2.34 -15.37
N ASN A 487 40.59 1.22 -15.02
CA ASN A 487 41.93 0.87 -15.52
C ASN A 487 41.91 0.66 -17.05
N SER A 488 43.06 0.85 -17.71
CA SER A 488 43.24 0.66 -19.16
C SER A 488 42.71 -0.69 -19.67
N ASP A 489 42.90 -1.77 -18.92
CA ASP A 489 42.46 -3.11 -19.31
C ASP A 489 40.95 -3.25 -19.16
N SER A 490 40.35 -2.66 -18.13
CA SER A 490 38.89 -2.57 -17.97
C SER A 490 38.25 -1.79 -19.12
N LYS A 491 38.85 -0.67 -19.53
CA LYS A 491 38.40 0.14 -20.67
C LYS A 491 38.42 -0.68 -21.97
N LYS A 492 39.49 -1.45 -22.21
CA LYS A 492 39.57 -2.36 -23.36
C LYS A 492 38.45 -3.40 -23.31
N LEU A 493 38.23 -4.07 -22.18
CA LEU A 493 37.18 -5.09 -22.07
C LEU A 493 35.77 -4.55 -22.36
N LEU A 494 35.48 -3.33 -21.92
CA LEU A 494 34.22 -2.67 -22.24
C LEU A 494 34.07 -2.37 -23.74
N LEU A 495 35.16 -2.01 -24.44
CA LEU A 495 35.12 -1.74 -25.89
C LEU A 495 35.00 -3.00 -26.76
N TYR A 496 35.53 -4.13 -26.28
CA TYR A 496 35.49 -5.41 -27.01
C TYR A 496 34.22 -6.23 -26.75
N TYR A 497 33.51 -5.96 -25.66
CA TYR A 497 32.22 -6.59 -25.41
C TYR A 497 31.20 -6.14 -26.45
N SER A 498 30.40 -7.08 -26.96
CA SER A 498 29.46 -6.84 -28.06
C SER A 498 28.23 -6.01 -27.67
N TRP A 499 28.04 -5.74 -26.38
CA TRP A 499 26.88 -5.05 -25.81
C TRP A 499 25.56 -5.55 -26.43
N PRO A 500 25.18 -6.82 -26.21
CA PRO A 500 23.92 -7.34 -26.70
C PRO A 500 22.70 -6.64 -26.07
N GLY A 501 22.87 -5.94 -24.94
CA GLY A 501 21.90 -5.03 -24.34
C GLY A 501 22.18 -3.54 -24.61
N ASN A 502 21.22 -2.70 -24.23
CA ASN A 502 21.29 -1.24 -24.39
C ASN A 502 22.11 -0.55 -23.27
N ILE A 503 22.08 0.79 -23.23
CA ILE A 503 22.76 1.65 -22.25
C ILE A 503 22.51 1.23 -20.79
N ARG A 504 21.38 0.56 -20.51
CA ARG A 504 21.03 0.03 -19.20
C ARG A 504 21.91 -1.15 -18.77
N GLU A 505 22.38 -1.97 -19.70
CA GLU A 505 23.34 -3.05 -19.41
C GLU A 505 24.67 -2.46 -18.94
N LEU A 506 25.18 -1.43 -19.62
CA LEU A 506 26.38 -0.69 -19.23
C LEU A 506 26.21 -0.04 -17.84
N GLY A 507 25.08 0.61 -17.58
CA GLY A 507 24.79 1.19 -16.27
C GLY A 507 24.86 0.16 -15.13
N LYS A 508 24.20 -0.99 -15.29
CA LYS A 508 24.24 -2.08 -14.28
C LYS A 508 25.63 -2.69 -14.13
N ALA A 509 26.38 -2.79 -15.23
CA ALA A 509 27.75 -3.28 -15.18
C ALA A 509 28.65 -2.35 -14.35
N MET A 510 28.50 -1.03 -14.51
CA MET A 510 29.26 -0.03 -13.78
C MET A 510 28.85 0.08 -12.31
N GLU A 511 27.55 -0.01 -12.01
CA GLU A 511 27.04 -0.09 -10.63
C GLU A 511 27.71 -1.26 -9.88
N ARG A 512 27.65 -2.46 -10.46
CA ARG A 512 28.27 -3.65 -9.86
C ARG A 512 29.78 -3.52 -9.75
N ALA A 513 30.45 -2.96 -10.76
CA ALA A 513 31.89 -2.75 -10.72
C ALA A 513 32.30 -1.73 -9.64
N HIS A 514 31.51 -0.68 -9.44
CA HIS A 514 31.70 0.31 -8.40
C HIS A 514 31.58 -0.31 -7.00
N GLU A 515 30.57 -1.15 -6.76
CA GLU A 515 30.37 -1.86 -5.48
C GLU A 515 31.47 -2.88 -5.17
N LEU A 516 31.92 -3.62 -6.19
CA LEU A 516 32.90 -4.70 -6.04
C LEU A 516 34.35 -4.20 -5.94
N THR A 517 34.62 -2.96 -6.34
CA THR A 517 35.97 -2.39 -6.33
C THR A 517 36.29 -1.81 -4.96
N ILE A 518 37.37 -2.30 -4.35
CA ILE A 518 37.98 -1.72 -3.15
C ILE A 518 39.05 -0.73 -3.62
N GLY A 519 38.96 0.53 -3.20
CA GLY A 519 39.81 1.63 -3.69
C GLY A 519 39.25 2.37 -4.91
N ARG A 520 40.09 3.20 -5.54
CA ARG A 520 39.68 4.13 -6.62
C ARG A 520 39.71 3.53 -8.03
N VAL A 521 40.46 2.45 -8.24
CA VAL A 521 40.72 1.91 -9.60
C VAL A 521 39.94 0.62 -9.82
N ILE A 522 39.07 0.61 -10.84
CA ILE A 522 38.29 -0.56 -11.26
C ILE A 522 39.13 -1.38 -12.23
N HIS A 523 39.53 -2.57 -11.77
CA HIS A 523 40.25 -3.57 -12.55
C HIS A 523 39.30 -4.54 -13.27
N PRO A 524 39.78 -5.27 -14.31
CA PRO A 524 38.96 -6.19 -15.12
C PRO A 524 38.13 -7.18 -14.31
N ASP A 525 38.68 -7.58 -13.17
CA ASP A 525 38.12 -8.58 -12.29
C ASP A 525 36.84 -8.09 -11.58
N ALA A 526 36.65 -6.78 -11.46
CA ALA A 526 35.44 -6.14 -10.93
C ALA A 526 34.30 -6.00 -11.94
N LEU A 527 34.55 -6.27 -13.22
CA LEU A 527 33.52 -6.26 -14.23
C LEU A 527 32.61 -7.51 -14.12
N PRO A 528 31.37 -7.46 -14.61
CA PRO A 528 30.52 -8.64 -14.72
C PRO A 528 31.18 -9.76 -15.53
N PHE A 529 30.95 -11.02 -15.12
CA PHE A 529 31.49 -12.21 -15.79
C PHE A 529 31.21 -12.26 -17.30
N LYS A 530 30.04 -11.79 -17.74
CA LYS A 530 29.68 -11.74 -19.17
C LYS A 530 30.60 -10.81 -19.98
N ILE A 531 31.05 -9.72 -19.35
CA ILE A 531 32.00 -8.79 -19.96
C ILE A 531 33.39 -9.39 -19.94
N ILE A 532 33.78 -10.09 -18.87
CA ILE A 532 35.08 -10.76 -18.70
C ILE A 532 35.22 -11.99 -19.64
N PHE A 533 34.16 -12.74 -19.91
CA PHE A 533 34.21 -13.95 -20.73
C PHE A 533 33.31 -13.80 -21.95
N SER A 534 33.68 -12.89 -22.84
CA SER A 534 32.97 -12.70 -24.11
C SER A 534 33.49 -13.64 -25.19
N ASP A 535 32.58 -14.24 -25.95
CA ASP A 535 32.89 -15.13 -27.08
C ASP A 535 33.30 -14.38 -28.36
N SER A 536 33.65 -13.09 -28.27
CA SER A 536 34.12 -12.33 -29.43
C SER A 536 35.45 -12.87 -29.98
N GLU A 537 35.53 -13.02 -31.30
CA GLU A 537 36.69 -13.57 -32.02
C GLU A 537 38.00 -12.80 -31.73
N ASN A 538 37.90 -11.49 -31.45
CA ASN A 538 39.02 -10.60 -31.15
C ASN A 538 39.13 -10.20 -29.67
N TYR A 539 38.52 -10.97 -28.77
CA TYR A 539 38.53 -10.65 -27.34
C TYR A 539 39.95 -10.76 -26.75
N PRO A 540 40.46 -9.74 -26.03
CA PRO A 540 41.84 -9.75 -25.55
C PRO A 540 42.00 -10.68 -24.33
N ARG A 541 42.15 -11.99 -24.59
CA ARG A 541 42.24 -13.03 -23.55
C ARG A 541 43.44 -12.87 -22.62
N HIS A 542 44.48 -12.16 -23.05
CA HIS A 542 45.69 -11.91 -22.27
C HIS A 542 45.50 -10.89 -21.13
N ILE A 543 44.40 -10.11 -21.12
CA ILE A 543 44.07 -9.17 -20.02
C ILE A 543 43.02 -9.71 -19.05
N LEU A 544 42.66 -10.99 -19.19
CA LEU A 544 41.79 -11.67 -18.23
C LEU A 544 42.45 -11.73 -16.85
N PRO A 545 41.67 -11.54 -15.77
CA PRO A 545 42.22 -11.70 -14.44
C PRO A 545 42.57 -13.16 -14.17
N THR A 546 43.69 -13.40 -13.52
CA THR A 546 44.07 -14.74 -13.08
C THR A 546 43.05 -15.27 -12.06
N LEU A 547 42.92 -16.59 -11.99
CA LEU A 547 42.05 -17.25 -11.00
C LEU A 547 42.37 -16.77 -9.57
N ASP A 548 43.65 -16.62 -9.25
CA ASP A 548 44.12 -16.11 -7.96
C ASP A 548 43.64 -14.68 -7.68
N LYS A 549 43.60 -13.78 -8.68
CA LYS A 549 43.07 -12.40 -8.51
C LYS A 549 41.57 -12.39 -8.26
N VAL A 550 40.82 -13.21 -9.00
CA VAL A 550 39.37 -13.34 -8.81
C VAL A 550 39.05 -13.93 -7.44
N GLN A 551 39.75 -15.00 -7.05
CA GLN A 551 39.60 -15.63 -5.74
C GLN A 551 39.95 -14.67 -4.60
N ARG A 552 41.06 -13.93 -4.72
CA ARG A 552 41.50 -12.95 -3.72
C ARG A 552 40.41 -11.93 -3.43
N ARG A 553 39.77 -11.40 -4.46
CA ARG A 553 38.72 -10.38 -4.28
C ARG A 553 37.40 -10.95 -3.75
N ILE A 554 36.98 -12.13 -4.21
CA ILE A 554 35.79 -12.80 -3.68
C ILE A 554 35.95 -13.11 -2.19
N ILE A 555 37.12 -13.61 -1.80
CA ILE A 555 37.45 -13.94 -0.41
C ILE A 555 37.56 -12.66 0.44
N GLY A 556 38.28 -11.63 -0.04
CA GLY A 556 38.41 -10.35 0.65
C GLY A 556 37.04 -9.69 0.90
N LYS A 557 36.17 -9.63 -0.11
CA LYS A 557 34.82 -9.05 0.04
C LYS A 557 33.95 -9.86 1.00
N SER A 558 34.07 -11.19 0.97
CA SER A 558 33.35 -12.07 1.90
C SER A 558 33.81 -11.87 3.34
N LEU A 559 35.10 -11.68 3.57
CA LEU A 559 35.65 -11.37 4.89
C LEU A 559 35.18 -9.98 5.37
N GLU A 560 35.16 -8.97 4.51
CA GLU A 560 34.66 -7.62 4.82
C GLU A 560 33.18 -7.64 5.22
N LEU A 561 32.33 -8.35 4.45
CA LEU A 561 30.90 -8.52 4.72
C LEU A 561 30.62 -9.11 6.11
N PHE A 562 31.51 -9.98 6.58
CA PHE A 562 31.40 -10.63 7.90
C PHE A 562 32.38 -10.06 8.93
N LYS A 563 32.91 -8.85 8.71
CA LYS A 563 33.82 -8.15 9.63
C LYS A 563 34.99 -9.03 10.11
N GLY A 564 35.57 -9.81 9.20
CA GLY A 564 36.68 -10.72 9.51
C GLY A 564 36.28 -12.09 10.04
N TYR A 565 34.99 -12.35 10.28
CA TYR A 565 34.55 -13.62 10.85
C TYR A 565 34.62 -14.76 9.82
N ARG A 566 35.80 -15.39 9.76
CA ARG A 566 36.18 -16.43 8.80
C ARG A 566 35.21 -17.61 8.71
N PRO A 567 34.60 -18.13 9.80
CA PRO A 567 33.62 -19.21 9.69
C PRO A 567 32.37 -18.84 8.88
N SER A 568 31.89 -17.59 8.96
CA SER A 568 30.75 -17.14 8.15
C SER A 568 31.15 -16.87 6.71
N ALA A 569 32.35 -16.33 6.47
CA ALA A 569 32.88 -16.17 5.12
C ALA A 569 33.07 -17.53 4.41
N ALA A 570 33.56 -18.56 5.11
CA ALA A 570 33.70 -19.91 4.58
C ALA A 570 32.32 -20.51 4.19
N ARG A 571 31.31 -20.28 5.05
CA ARG A 571 29.95 -20.75 4.84
C ARG A 571 29.28 -20.11 3.62
N ILE A 572 29.42 -18.80 3.41
CA ILE A 572 28.83 -18.14 2.23
C ILE A 572 29.53 -18.57 0.94
N LEU A 573 30.85 -18.81 1.03
CA LEU A 573 31.67 -19.26 -0.09
C LEU A 573 31.53 -20.76 -0.38
N SER A 574 30.79 -21.50 0.46
CA SER A 574 30.61 -22.94 0.35
C SER A 574 31.93 -23.72 0.29
N ILE A 575 32.91 -23.29 1.09
CA ILE A 575 34.20 -23.96 1.25
C ILE A 575 34.47 -24.25 2.72
N GLU A 576 35.27 -25.29 2.99
CA GLU A 576 35.71 -25.61 4.34
C GLU A 576 36.59 -24.49 4.93
N LEU A 577 36.50 -24.28 6.25
CA LEU A 577 37.26 -23.23 6.94
C LEU A 577 38.78 -23.41 6.78
N GLN A 578 39.27 -24.65 6.77
CA GLN A 578 40.68 -24.95 6.53
C GLN A 578 41.10 -24.53 5.12
N ARG A 579 40.27 -24.80 4.11
CA ARG A 579 40.50 -24.37 2.73
C ARG A 579 40.47 -22.85 2.59
N LEU A 580 39.55 -22.17 3.28
CA LEU A 580 39.52 -20.70 3.34
C LEU A 580 40.81 -20.14 3.96
N ASN A 581 41.26 -20.68 5.09
CA ASN A 581 42.49 -20.23 5.76
C ASN A 581 43.72 -20.42 4.85
N HIS A 582 43.83 -21.58 4.20
CA HIS A 582 44.89 -21.84 3.23
C HIS A 582 44.85 -20.86 2.06
N LEU A 583 43.67 -20.51 1.54
CA LEU A 583 43.51 -19.53 0.47
C LEU A 583 43.85 -18.10 0.92
N ILE A 584 43.53 -17.73 2.16
CA ILE A 584 43.91 -16.43 2.75
C ILE A 584 45.44 -16.27 2.80
N GLU A 585 46.15 -17.32 3.22
CA GLU A 585 47.61 -17.36 3.27
C GLU A 585 48.21 -17.38 1.87
N LYS A 586 47.75 -18.29 1.00
CA LYS A 586 48.25 -18.44 -0.37
C LYS A 586 48.09 -17.15 -1.19
N LEU A 587 46.98 -16.43 -1.01
CA LEU A 587 46.66 -15.23 -1.78
C LEU A 587 47.16 -13.93 -1.12
N ASN A 588 47.86 -14.00 0.02
CA ASN A 588 48.38 -12.85 0.78
C ASN A 588 47.33 -11.74 0.99
N ILE A 589 46.16 -12.11 1.53
CA ILE A 589 45.06 -11.16 1.78
C ILE A 589 45.41 -10.27 2.99
N PRO A 590 45.39 -8.92 2.88
CA PRO A 590 45.89 -8.01 3.92
C PRO A 590 45.07 -8.07 5.23
N ALA A 591 45.74 -7.89 6.38
CA ALA A 591 45.08 -7.86 7.70
C ALA A 591 44.04 -6.73 7.86
N ALA A 592 44.16 -5.65 7.09
CA ALA A 592 43.17 -4.56 7.05
C ALA A 592 41.81 -4.98 6.46
N GLU A 593 41.78 -5.99 5.58
CA GLU A 593 40.53 -6.59 5.06
C GLU A 593 39.94 -7.63 6.02
N ILE A 594 40.71 -8.03 7.03
CA ILE A 594 40.36 -9.05 8.03
C ILE A 594 39.85 -8.40 9.33
N ASN A 595 40.24 -7.16 9.67
CA ASN A 595 39.81 -6.47 10.88
C ASN A 595 39.21 -5.10 10.57
N THR A 596 37.90 -5.04 10.35
CA THR A 596 37.13 -3.79 10.41
C THR A 596 36.30 -3.75 11.70
N SER A 597 36.97 -3.50 12.82
CA SER A 597 36.35 -3.05 14.09
C SER A 597 37.40 -2.39 14.98
N SER A 598 37.42 -1.07 14.91
CA SER A 598 37.41 -0.21 16.10
C SER A 598 36.30 0.80 15.91
#